data_AF-A0A6I1NJU9-F1
#
_entry.id   AF-A0A6I1NJU9-F1
#
_cell.length_a   1.000
_cell.length_b   1.000
_cell.length_c   1.000
_cell.angle_alpha   90.00
_cell.angle_beta   90.00
_cell.angle_gamma   90.00
#
_symmetry.space_group_name_H-M   'P 1'
#
loop_
_entity.id
_entity.type
_entity.pdbx_description
1 polymer ?
#
loop_
_entity_poly.entity_id
_entity_poly.type
_entity_poly.pdbx_seq_one_letter_code
_entity_poly.pdbx_strand_id
1 'polypeptide(L)'
;MARPVPPLRSILMIVGLLLNVGTPAVAASFDCQKASTPVERAICASPELSELDSTLGAHYNRAITKLAPDQRDALRTGQRTWLKARNACAAEPDKLAACLQPLLSQRVVEVGTLTQPDTAALDATIASIPYHPTEAAQGLRRYPSSELAAAWRVYLHRFEPVSGVTQEEADASRQQVLKALADDDFARSVFSDIENDQSVSRDRVELTLLRMMIERAQYAFFADQRAYVHCFVFSRQGEAAYDAFGSLYGSTRDTFAPICAPQGNLFEQGPWKQLSSSFDAALSTASGNAGTIRFASYADWHLMALRATVSPRDFLKAPAAKADDPEQNVRDWTDDKSWPKKQRQQALAAVEPARQATSIWLQHERGLSAGEAQQAAREIVRQWMSQRLDFISENSGAG
;
A
#
# COMPACT_ATOMS: atom_id res chain seq x y z
N MET A 1 18.43 -11.37 80.95
CA MET A 1 19.77 -11.71 80.42
C MET A 1 19.62 -12.18 78.97
N ALA A 2 20.72 -12.22 78.20
CA ALA A 2 20.84 -12.60 76.77
C ALA A 2 20.73 -11.48 75.70
N ARG A 3 21.90 -11.16 75.12
CA ARG A 3 22.23 -10.73 73.74
C ARG A 3 23.05 -11.90 73.13
N PRO A 4 23.21 -12.15 71.80
CA PRO A 4 23.68 -11.19 70.77
C PRO A 4 23.07 -11.34 69.33
N VAL A 5 22.91 -10.26 68.53
CA VAL A 5 23.73 -9.76 67.36
C VAL A 5 23.26 -10.23 65.95
N PRO A 6 23.20 -9.33 64.92
CA PRO A 6 22.67 -9.62 63.56
C PRO A 6 23.77 -9.92 62.51
N PRO A 7 23.41 -10.32 61.28
CA PRO A 7 23.28 -9.37 60.15
C PRO A 7 21.99 -9.65 59.32
N LEU A 8 21.72 -9.22 58.07
CA LEU A 8 22.47 -8.55 56.99
C LEU A 8 21.51 -7.65 56.13
N ARG A 9 21.99 -7.08 55.02
CA ARG A 9 21.25 -6.26 54.03
C ARG A 9 20.72 -7.09 52.85
N SER A 10 19.62 -6.65 52.23
CA SER A 10 19.42 -6.69 50.76
C SER A 10 18.30 -5.72 50.34
N ILE A 11 18.69 -4.58 49.78
CA ILE A 11 17.79 -3.71 49.01
C ILE A 11 17.78 -4.26 47.60
N LEU A 12 16.66 -4.85 47.16
CA LEU A 12 16.51 -5.24 45.77
C LEU A 12 15.81 -4.11 45.00
N MET A 13 16.60 -3.36 44.22
CA MET A 13 16.05 -2.41 43.26
C MET A 13 15.19 -3.16 42.25
N ILE A 14 13.91 -2.77 42.13
CA ILE A 14 13.13 -3.09 40.93
C ILE A 14 13.70 -2.20 39.81
N VAL A 15 14.64 -2.76 39.06
CA VAL A 15 15.13 -2.14 37.82
C VAL A 15 13.95 -2.09 36.86
N GLY A 16 13.55 -0.88 36.48
CA GLY A 16 12.49 -0.67 35.50
C GLY A 16 12.87 -1.36 34.19
N LEU A 17 12.05 -2.34 33.78
CA LEU A 17 12.13 -2.92 32.45
C LEU A 17 11.69 -1.85 31.45
N LEU A 18 12.67 -1.08 30.95
CA LEU A 18 12.46 -0.20 29.82
C LEU A 18 12.03 -1.07 28.65
N LEU A 19 10.74 -0.99 28.31
CA LEU A 19 10.20 -1.51 27.06
C LEU A 19 10.96 -0.80 25.94
N ASN A 20 11.93 -1.50 25.38
CA ASN A 20 12.66 -1.04 24.22
C ASN A 20 11.71 -1.12 23.03
N VAL A 21 10.90 -0.08 22.85
CA VAL A 21 10.03 0.09 21.68
C VAL A 21 10.96 0.20 20.49
N GLY A 22 11.25 -0.94 19.87
CA GLY A 22 12.02 -1.01 18.64
C GLY A 22 11.30 -0.17 17.60
N THR A 23 11.89 0.96 17.23
CA THR A 23 11.45 1.73 16.06
C THR A 23 11.41 0.76 14.88
N PRO A 24 10.28 0.63 14.17
CA PRO A 24 10.18 -0.31 13.06
C PRO A 24 11.29 0.00 12.06
N ALA A 25 11.97 -1.04 11.57
CA ALA A 25 13.02 -0.87 10.59
C ALA A 25 12.41 -0.24 9.32
N VAL A 26 12.66 1.04 9.11
CA VAL A 26 12.34 1.69 7.83
C VAL A 26 13.32 1.15 6.80
N ALA A 27 12.80 0.64 5.68
CA ALA A 27 13.63 0.03 4.66
C ALA A 27 14.36 1.12 3.88
N ALA A 28 15.65 1.29 4.14
CA ALA A 28 16.59 2.06 3.30
C ALA A 28 17.40 1.09 2.43
N SER A 29 18.23 1.57 1.50
CA SER A 29 19.08 0.67 0.68
C SER A 29 20.25 0.03 1.45
N PHE A 30 20.24 0.15 2.78
CA PHE A 30 21.25 -0.32 3.73
C PHE A 30 20.60 -0.60 5.09
N ASP A 31 21.28 -1.38 5.94
CA ASP A 31 20.83 -1.69 7.28
C ASP A 31 20.85 -0.45 8.20
N CYS A 32 19.67 0.03 8.58
CA CYS A 32 19.51 1.18 9.47
C CYS A 32 20.06 1.00 10.88
N GLN A 33 20.23 -0.23 11.38
CA GLN A 33 20.91 -0.49 12.66
C GLN A 33 22.43 -0.23 12.56
N LYS A 34 22.98 -0.23 11.34
CA LYS A 34 24.38 0.09 11.04
C LYS A 34 24.58 1.55 10.60
N ALA A 35 23.56 2.40 10.67
CA ALA A 35 23.61 3.81 10.25
C ALA A 35 24.63 4.64 11.06
N SER A 36 25.73 5.00 10.40
CA SER A 36 26.93 5.59 11.00
C SER A 36 27.07 7.09 10.73
N THR A 37 26.61 7.57 9.57
CA THR A 37 26.69 8.98 9.18
C THR A 37 25.42 9.77 9.56
N PRO A 38 25.48 11.12 9.67
CA PRO A 38 24.29 11.93 9.85
C PRO A 38 23.24 11.71 8.75
N VAL A 39 23.70 11.51 7.51
CA VAL A 39 22.84 11.25 6.34
C VAL A 39 22.14 9.89 6.46
N GLU A 40 22.87 8.82 6.78
CA GLU A 40 22.29 7.50 7.01
C GLU A 40 21.23 7.55 8.12
N ARG A 41 21.52 8.22 9.24
CA ARG A 41 20.54 8.39 10.33
C ARG A 41 19.33 9.22 9.92
N ALA A 42 19.49 10.26 9.10
CA ALA A 42 18.36 11.06 8.62
C ALA A 42 17.47 10.28 7.64
N ILE A 43 18.08 9.48 6.75
CA ILE A 43 17.35 8.56 5.86
C ILE A 43 16.56 7.56 6.72
N CYS A 44 17.20 6.94 7.72
CA CYS A 44 16.57 5.98 8.63
C CYS A 44 15.59 6.61 9.66
N ALA A 45 15.49 7.93 9.74
CA ALA A 45 14.55 8.63 10.63
C ALA A 45 13.30 9.16 9.91
N SER A 46 13.31 9.22 8.58
CA SER A 46 12.17 9.65 7.76
C SER A 46 11.75 8.51 6.83
N PRO A 47 10.53 7.95 6.97
CA PRO A 47 10.00 6.95 6.05
C PRO A 47 10.07 7.39 4.58
N GLU A 48 9.88 8.68 4.31
CA GLU A 48 9.89 9.27 2.98
C GLU A 48 11.30 9.26 2.36
N LEU A 49 12.33 9.62 3.14
CA LEU A 49 13.73 9.54 2.71
C LEU A 49 14.21 8.10 2.59
N SER A 50 13.74 7.22 3.48
CA SER A 50 14.05 5.78 3.46
C SER A 50 13.54 5.13 2.18
N GLU A 51 12.27 5.36 1.82
CA GLU A 51 11.68 4.85 0.58
C GLU A 51 12.41 5.39 -0.66
N LEU A 52 12.74 6.68 -0.67
CA LEU A 52 13.52 7.32 -1.74
C LEU A 52 14.92 6.70 -1.94
N ASP A 53 15.63 6.37 -0.85
CA ASP A 53 16.95 5.75 -0.90
C ASP A 53 16.86 4.27 -1.35
N SER A 54 15.88 3.52 -0.85
CA SER A 54 15.55 2.17 -1.34
C SER A 54 15.19 2.13 -2.82
N THR A 55 14.38 3.09 -3.29
CA THR A 55 14.03 3.29 -4.70
C THR A 55 15.26 3.46 -5.57
N LEU A 56 16.17 4.34 -5.14
CA LEU A 56 17.40 4.59 -5.86
C LEU A 56 18.32 3.35 -5.88
N GLY A 57 18.40 2.61 -4.78
CA GLY A 57 19.13 1.34 -4.70
C GLY A 57 18.61 0.31 -5.71
N ALA A 58 17.29 0.13 -5.78
CA ALA A 58 16.63 -0.79 -6.70
C ALA A 58 16.88 -0.42 -8.18
N HIS A 59 16.72 0.87 -8.55
CA HIS A 59 17.03 1.34 -9.91
C HIS A 59 18.50 1.18 -10.26
N TYR A 60 19.42 1.50 -9.34
CA TYR A 60 20.86 1.36 -9.57
C TYR A 60 21.26 -0.10 -9.81
N ASN A 61 20.76 -1.05 -9.00
CA ASN A 61 21.04 -2.47 -9.15
C ASN A 61 20.51 -3.02 -10.49
N ARG A 62 19.30 -2.61 -10.89
CA ARG A 62 18.71 -2.95 -12.20
C ARG A 62 19.55 -2.41 -13.35
N ALA A 63 19.92 -1.13 -13.30
CA ALA A 63 20.72 -0.47 -14.34
C ALA A 63 22.12 -1.10 -14.47
N ILE A 64 22.80 -1.41 -13.36
CA ILE A 64 24.10 -2.09 -13.34
C ILE A 64 24.01 -3.53 -13.88
N THR A 65 22.85 -4.18 -13.82
CA THR A 65 22.66 -5.52 -14.40
C THR A 65 22.37 -5.48 -15.90
N LYS A 66 21.79 -4.39 -16.41
CA LYS A 66 21.23 -4.30 -17.78
C LYS A 66 22.04 -3.47 -18.77
N LEU A 67 22.65 -2.38 -18.33
CA LEU A 67 23.36 -1.44 -19.20
C LEU A 67 24.60 -2.07 -19.84
N ALA A 68 25.03 -1.54 -20.99
CA ALA A 68 26.27 -1.91 -21.65
C ALA A 68 27.50 -1.56 -20.77
N PRO A 69 28.68 -2.21 -20.96
CA PRO A 69 29.83 -2.05 -20.05
C PRO A 69 30.25 -0.59 -19.81
N ASP A 70 30.32 0.20 -20.88
CA ASP A 70 30.63 1.63 -20.88
C ASP A 70 29.58 2.45 -20.10
N GLN A 71 28.29 2.20 -20.34
CA GLN A 71 27.18 2.83 -19.64
C GLN A 71 27.16 2.48 -18.14
N ARG A 72 27.53 1.24 -17.76
CA ARG A 72 27.65 0.82 -16.36
C ARG A 72 28.78 1.56 -15.65
N ASP A 73 29.93 1.73 -16.28
CA ASP A 73 31.08 2.40 -15.67
C ASP A 73 30.87 3.92 -15.60
N ALA A 74 30.15 4.49 -16.56
CA ALA A 74 29.60 5.85 -16.46
C ALA A 74 28.64 6.00 -15.26
N LEU A 75 27.66 5.09 -15.12
CA LEU A 75 26.71 5.09 -13.99
C LEU A 75 27.40 4.95 -12.63
N ARG A 76 28.33 3.99 -12.49
CA ARG A 76 29.16 3.82 -11.28
C ARG A 76 29.89 5.10 -10.91
N THR A 77 30.45 5.79 -11.89
CA THR A 77 31.21 7.02 -11.69
C THR A 77 30.30 8.18 -11.32
N GLY A 78 29.17 8.34 -12.01
CA GLY A 78 28.12 9.30 -11.65
C GLY A 78 27.58 9.08 -10.23
N GLN A 79 27.34 7.82 -9.83
CA GLN A 79 26.82 7.50 -8.50
C GLN A 79 27.82 7.85 -7.38
N ARG A 80 29.13 7.59 -7.58
CA ARG A 80 30.17 8.01 -6.62
C ARG A 80 30.25 9.54 -6.48
N THR A 81 30.06 10.28 -7.58
CA THR A 81 30.03 11.76 -7.55
C THR A 81 28.77 12.26 -6.86
N TRP A 82 27.60 11.71 -7.19
CA TRP A 82 26.33 12.08 -6.56
C TRP A 82 26.31 11.78 -5.06
N LEU A 83 26.87 10.65 -4.61
CA LEU A 83 26.99 10.34 -3.17
C LEU A 83 27.79 11.40 -2.40
N LYS A 84 28.79 12.04 -3.02
CA LYS A 84 29.51 13.17 -2.40
C LYS A 84 28.59 14.40 -2.26
N ALA A 85 27.79 14.70 -3.28
CA ALA A 85 26.82 15.80 -3.25
C ALA A 85 25.72 15.56 -2.20
N ARG A 86 25.12 14.36 -2.16
CA ARG A 86 24.19 13.92 -1.11
C ARG A 86 24.81 14.09 0.28
N ASN A 87 26.04 13.63 0.46
CA ASN A 87 26.70 13.67 1.76
C ASN A 87 27.09 15.09 2.20
N ALA A 88 27.18 16.06 1.28
CA ALA A 88 27.41 17.47 1.62
C ALA A 88 26.23 18.11 2.39
N CYS A 89 25.01 17.54 2.30
CA CYS A 89 23.87 18.00 3.11
C CYS A 89 24.13 17.94 4.63
N ALA A 90 25.07 17.10 5.09
CA ALA A 90 25.48 17.05 6.50
C ALA A 90 26.13 18.35 7.02
N ALA A 91 26.46 19.30 6.15
CA ALA A 91 26.98 20.62 6.53
C ALA A 91 25.91 21.52 7.21
N GLU A 92 24.62 21.27 6.98
CA GLU A 92 23.50 22.00 7.62
C GLU A 92 22.54 21.01 8.30
N PRO A 93 22.87 20.49 9.51
CA PRO A 93 22.09 19.46 10.19
C PRO A 93 20.60 19.80 10.36
N ASP A 94 20.27 21.05 10.68
CA ASP A 94 18.89 21.52 10.89
C ASP A 94 18.04 21.51 9.61
N LYS A 95 18.68 21.41 8.44
CA LYS A 95 18.02 21.35 7.12
C LYS A 95 18.27 20.02 6.40
N LEU A 96 18.86 19.03 7.09
CA LEU A 96 19.37 17.82 6.48
C LEU A 96 18.32 17.07 5.65
N ALA A 97 17.11 16.86 6.18
CA ALA A 97 16.02 16.22 5.45
C ALA A 97 15.58 17.02 4.21
N ALA A 98 15.43 18.35 4.34
CA ALA A 98 15.06 19.24 3.24
C ALA A 98 16.13 19.33 2.13
N CYS A 99 17.40 19.08 2.46
CA CYS A 99 18.49 18.98 1.49
C CYS A 99 18.53 17.59 0.82
N LEU A 100 18.28 16.52 1.58
CA LEU A 100 18.34 15.14 1.08
C LEU A 100 17.18 14.80 0.14
N GLN A 101 15.95 15.22 0.46
CA GLN A 101 14.76 14.90 -0.32
C GLN A 101 14.92 15.22 -1.83
N PRO A 102 15.19 16.47 -2.26
CA PRO A 102 15.27 16.79 -3.69
C PRO A 102 16.43 16.04 -4.39
N LEU A 103 17.57 15.85 -3.72
CA LEU A 103 18.72 15.13 -4.29
C LEU A 103 18.42 13.65 -4.51
N LEU A 104 17.68 13.01 -3.60
CA LEU A 104 17.22 11.64 -3.74
C LEU A 104 16.15 11.53 -4.82
N SER A 105 15.12 12.37 -4.78
CA SER A 105 14.02 12.35 -5.76
C SER A 105 14.51 12.60 -7.19
N GLN A 106 15.40 13.57 -7.40
CA GLN A 106 16.03 13.79 -8.71
C GLN A 106 16.81 12.56 -9.17
N ARG A 107 17.60 11.96 -8.27
CA ARG A 107 18.47 10.83 -8.64
C ARG A 107 17.71 9.54 -8.92
N VAL A 108 16.58 9.32 -8.24
CA VAL A 108 15.62 8.25 -8.56
C VAL A 108 15.18 8.36 -10.03
N VAL A 109 14.80 9.56 -10.49
CA VAL A 109 14.41 9.79 -11.89
C VAL A 109 15.60 9.59 -12.85
N GLU A 110 16.75 10.20 -12.56
CA GLU A 110 17.95 10.07 -13.40
C GLU A 110 18.40 8.62 -13.61
N VAL A 111 18.39 7.79 -12.55
CA VAL A 111 18.83 6.39 -12.66
C VAL A 111 17.69 5.49 -13.16
N GLY A 112 16.44 5.81 -12.82
CA GLY A 112 15.26 5.07 -13.28
C GLY A 112 15.06 5.14 -14.80
N THR A 113 15.23 6.32 -15.41
CA THR A 113 15.12 6.51 -16.87
C THR A 113 16.05 5.61 -17.68
N LEU A 114 17.25 5.28 -17.17
CA LEU A 114 18.19 4.34 -17.79
C LEU A 114 17.62 2.91 -17.94
N THR A 115 16.53 2.59 -17.24
CA THR A 115 15.86 1.29 -17.27
C THR A 115 14.41 1.34 -17.76
N GLN A 116 13.91 2.52 -18.14
CA GLN A 116 12.52 2.74 -18.54
C GLN A 116 12.06 1.85 -19.73
N PRO A 117 12.87 1.61 -20.79
CA PRO A 117 12.47 0.71 -21.88
C PRO A 117 12.26 -0.74 -21.42
N ASP A 118 13.12 -1.23 -20.52
CA ASP A 118 13.02 -2.58 -19.94
C ASP A 118 11.78 -2.69 -19.03
N THR A 119 11.46 -1.64 -18.27
CA THR A 119 10.23 -1.58 -17.45
C THR A 119 8.99 -1.58 -18.35
N ALA A 120 8.93 -0.76 -19.40
CA ALA A 120 7.79 -0.74 -20.33
C ALA A 120 7.59 -2.08 -21.04
N ALA A 121 8.66 -2.78 -21.43
CA ALA A 121 8.59 -4.10 -22.04
C ALA A 121 8.14 -5.20 -21.05
N LEU A 122 8.52 -5.10 -19.78
CA LEU A 122 8.01 -5.98 -18.71
C LEU A 122 6.52 -5.69 -18.44
N ASP A 123 6.13 -4.43 -18.37
CA ASP A 123 4.74 -4.02 -18.13
C ASP A 123 3.81 -4.44 -19.28
N ALA A 124 4.25 -4.31 -20.54
CA ALA A 124 3.53 -4.84 -21.70
C ALA A 124 3.39 -6.37 -21.64
N THR A 125 4.41 -7.08 -21.11
CA THR A 125 4.33 -8.53 -20.88
C THR A 125 3.32 -8.88 -19.77
N ILE A 126 3.24 -8.06 -18.71
CA ILE A 126 2.27 -8.25 -17.62
C ILE A 126 0.84 -7.97 -18.12
N ALA A 127 0.65 -6.88 -18.86
CA ALA A 127 -0.66 -6.49 -19.41
C ALA A 127 -1.24 -7.52 -20.39
N SER A 128 -0.39 -8.35 -21.03
CA SER A 128 -0.85 -9.40 -21.95
C SER A 128 -1.35 -10.67 -21.25
N ILE A 129 -1.02 -10.89 -19.96
CA ILE A 129 -1.37 -12.10 -19.20
C ILE A 129 -2.84 -12.56 -19.36
N PRO A 130 -3.87 -11.69 -19.29
CA PRO A 130 -5.27 -12.12 -19.38
C PRO A 130 -5.67 -12.75 -20.72
N TYR A 131 -4.88 -12.51 -21.77
CA TYR A 131 -5.17 -12.87 -23.16
C TYR A 131 -4.14 -13.84 -23.75
N HIS A 132 -2.88 -13.74 -23.32
CA HIS A 132 -1.71 -14.45 -23.85
C HIS A 132 -0.80 -14.96 -22.70
N PRO A 133 -1.32 -15.80 -21.78
CA PRO A 133 -0.57 -16.21 -20.58
C PRO A 133 0.69 -17.03 -20.89
N THR A 134 0.71 -17.76 -22.02
CA THR A 134 1.86 -18.58 -22.45
C THR A 134 2.99 -17.71 -23.01
N GLU A 135 2.65 -16.75 -23.86
CA GLU A 135 3.58 -15.75 -24.39
C GLU A 135 4.07 -14.82 -23.28
N ALA A 136 3.20 -14.48 -22.32
CA ALA A 136 3.57 -13.73 -21.12
C ALA A 136 4.59 -14.52 -20.27
N ALA A 137 4.39 -15.81 -20.02
CA ALA A 137 5.36 -16.66 -19.32
C ALA A 137 6.74 -16.66 -20.02
N GLN A 138 6.77 -16.84 -21.34
CA GLN A 138 8.00 -16.71 -22.14
C GLN A 138 8.62 -15.30 -22.02
N GLY A 139 7.79 -14.27 -22.03
CA GLY A 139 8.20 -12.89 -21.85
C GLY A 139 8.90 -12.64 -20.51
N LEU A 140 8.30 -13.13 -19.41
CA LEU A 140 8.80 -13.00 -18.04
C LEU A 140 10.12 -13.76 -17.82
N ARG A 141 10.31 -14.90 -18.50
CA ARG A 141 11.58 -15.67 -18.46
C ARG A 141 12.78 -14.90 -19.01
N ARG A 142 12.57 -13.86 -19.83
CA ARG A 142 13.64 -12.92 -20.28
C ARG A 142 14.13 -11.98 -19.18
N TYR A 143 13.49 -11.98 -18.01
CA TYR A 143 13.86 -11.20 -16.83
C TYR A 143 14.18 -12.13 -15.64
N PRO A 144 15.20 -13.01 -15.74
CA PRO A 144 15.49 -13.99 -14.70
C PRO A 144 15.86 -13.32 -13.36
N SER A 145 16.55 -12.19 -13.41
CA SER A 145 16.96 -11.42 -12.23
C SER A 145 15.88 -10.48 -11.66
N SER A 146 14.67 -10.44 -12.21
CA SER A 146 13.61 -9.55 -11.71
C SER A 146 12.66 -10.29 -10.77
N GLU A 147 12.52 -9.77 -9.55
CA GLU A 147 11.62 -10.30 -8.52
C GLU A 147 10.16 -10.09 -8.90
N LEU A 148 9.82 -8.95 -9.52
CA LEU A 148 8.49 -8.73 -10.09
C LEU A 148 8.17 -9.78 -11.15
N ALA A 149 9.10 -10.09 -12.05
CA ALA A 149 8.88 -11.13 -13.06
C ALA A 149 8.77 -12.54 -12.44
N ALA A 150 9.49 -12.80 -11.34
CA ALA A 150 9.38 -14.02 -10.57
C ALA A 150 8.01 -14.15 -9.88
N ALA A 151 7.51 -13.09 -9.24
CA ALA A 151 6.18 -13.06 -8.64
C ALA A 151 5.07 -13.28 -9.68
N TRP A 152 5.21 -12.72 -10.89
CA TRP A 152 4.28 -13.00 -11.97
C TRP A 152 4.36 -14.45 -12.50
N ARG A 153 5.51 -15.13 -12.42
CA ARG A 153 5.57 -16.57 -12.70
C ARG A 153 4.84 -17.39 -11.63
N VAL A 154 4.96 -17.02 -10.35
CA VAL A 154 4.16 -17.63 -9.26
C VAL A 154 2.66 -17.42 -9.49
N TYR A 155 2.24 -16.19 -9.85
CA TYR A 155 0.86 -15.88 -10.24
C TYR A 155 0.38 -16.75 -11.41
N LEU A 156 1.16 -16.81 -12.50
CA LEU A 156 0.80 -17.58 -13.69
C LEU A 156 0.64 -19.07 -13.38
N HIS A 157 1.53 -19.65 -12.57
CA HIS A 157 1.39 -21.03 -12.15
C HIS A 157 0.11 -21.28 -11.31
N ARG A 158 -0.21 -20.36 -10.39
CA ARG A 158 -1.36 -20.51 -9.48
C ARG A 158 -2.71 -20.26 -10.18
N PHE A 159 -2.78 -19.24 -11.03
CA PHE A 159 -4.04 -18.70 -11.55
C PHE A 159 -4.25 -18.87 -13.05
N GLU A 160 -3.18 -19.09 -13.82
CA GLU A 160 -3.22 -19.25 -15.28
C GLU A 160 -2.49 -20.53 -15.72
N PRO A 161 -2.97 -21.73 -15.34
CA PRO A 161 -2.23 -22.99 -15.52
C PRO A 161 -1.90 -23.32 -16.98
N VAL A 162 -2.61 -22.72 -17.93
CA VAL A 162 -2.33 -22.80 -19.38
C VAL A 162 -1.03 -22.10 -19.80
N SER A 163 -0.45 -21.25 -18.95
CA SER A 163 0.78 -20.49 -19.18
C SER A 163 2.04 -21.36 -19.39
N GLY A 164 1.99 -22.63 -18.96
CA GLY A 164 3.14 -23.53 -19.01
C GLY A 164 4.26 -23.17 -18.03
N VAL A 165 3.96 -22.46 -16.93
CA VAL A 165 4.89 -22.34 -15.79
C VAL A 165 4.76 -23.60 -14.92
N THR A 166 5.86 -24.34 -14.75
CA THR A 166 5.87 -25.60 -13.99
C THR A 166 5.87 -25.33 -12.47
N GLN A 167 5.53 -26.35 -11.68
CA GLN A 167 5.64 -26.30 -10.22
C GLN A 167 7.09 -25.96 -9.79
N GLU A 168 8.09 -26.59 -10.41
CA GLU A 168 9.51 -26.33 -10.14
C GLU A 168 9.92 -24.87 -10.47
N GLU A 169 9.45 -24.33 -11.60
CA GLU A 169 9.71 -22.93 -11.96
C GLU A 169 9.01 -21.95 -11.02
N ALA A 170 7.80 -22.28 -10.57
CA ALA A 170 7.05 -21.50 -9.59
C ALA A 170 7.73 -21.52 -8.22
N ASP A 171 8.18 -22.68 -7.73
CA ASP A 171 8.87 -22.81 -6.45
C ASP A 171 10.22 -22.07 -6.45
N ALA A 172 11.01 -22.19 -7.52
CA ALA A 172 12.25 -21.44 -7.69
C ALA A 172 11.99 -19.92 -7.75
N SER A 173 10.93 -19.49 -8.46
CA SER A 173 10.51 -18.08 -8.52
C SER A 173 10.02 -17.58 -7.16
N ARG A 174 9.31 -18.41 -6.39
CA ARG A 174 8.84 -18.09 -5.03
C ARG A 174 10.02 -17.92 -4.07
N GLN A 175 11.01 -18.82 -4.12
CA GLN A 175 12.24 -18.70 -3.35
C GLN A 175 13.02 -17.42 -3.68
N GLN A 176 13.12 -17.06 -4.97
CA GLN A 176 13.72 -15.79 -5.40
C GLN A 176 13.01 -14.58 -4.77
N VAL A 177 11.68 -14.56 -4.81
CA VAL A 177 10.86 -13.47 -4.24
C VAL A 177 11.00 -13.40 -2.71
N LEU A 178 10.89 -14.53 -2.00
CA LEU A 178 11.05 -14.59 -0.55
C LEU A 178 12.44 -14.12 -0.09
N LYS A 179 13.49 -14.41 -0.88
CA LYS A 179 14.84 -13.94 -0.59
C LYS A 179 14.94 -12.42 -0.66
N ALA A 180 14.33 -11.77 -1.65
CA ALA A 180 14.32 -10.32 -1.74
C ALA A 180 13.42 -9.69 -0.67
N LEU A 181 12.29 -10.32 -0.33
CA LEU A 181 11.44 -9.86 0.76
C LEU A 181 12.19 -9.83 2.11
N ALA A 182 13.16 -10.72 2.32
CA ALA A 182 14.01 -10.74 3.50
C ALA A 182 14.99 -9.54 3.63
N ASP A 183 15.08 -8.64 2.64
CA ASP A 183 15.75 -7.34 2.81
C ASP A 183 14.93 -6.36 3.69
N ASP A 184 13.66 -6.68 3.97
CA ASP A 184 12.72 -5.88 4.76
C ASP A 184 12.09 -6.74 5.85
N ASP A 185 12.70 -6.76 7.04
CA ASP A 185 12.28 -7.59 8.17
C ASP A 185 10.80 -7.41 8.53
N PHE A 186 10.26 -6.20 8.40
CA PHE A 186 8.87 -5.91 8.74
C PHE A 186 7.91 -6.49 7.70
N ALA A 187 8.15 -6.24 6.41
CA ALA A 187 7.35 -6.83 5.34
C ALA A 187 7.48 -8.36 5.32
N ARG A 188 8.66 -8.90 5.64
CA ARG A 188 8.89 -10.34 5.79
C ARG A 188 8.12 -10.93 6.97
N SER A 189 8.00 -10.22 8.10
CA SER A 189 7.18 -10.64 9.24
C SER A 189 5.71 -10.68 8.86
N VAL A 190 5.16 -9.59 8.33
CA VAL A 190 3.76 -9.49 7.91
C VAL A 190 3.39 -10.59 6.91
N PHE A 191 4.27 -10.87 5.92
CA PHE A 191 4.06 -11.98 5.02
C PHE A 191 4.08 -13.35 5.72
N SER A 192 4.97 -13.52 6.71
CA SER A 192 5.04 -14.76 7.50
C SER A 192 3.75 -15.01 8.27
N ASP A 193 3.18 -13.98 8.88
CA ASP A 193 1.97 -14.11 9.68
C ASP A 193 0.78 -14.51 8.77
N ILE A 194 0.68 -13.91 7.59
CA ILE A 194 -0.31 -14.23 6.55
C ILE A 194 -0.10 -15.65 5.97
N GLU A 195 1.15 -16.09 5.77
CA GLU A 195 1.48 -17.43 5.25
C GLU A 195 1.20 -18.56 6.26
N ASN A 196 1.28 -18.27 7.57
CA ASN A 196 1.08 -19.27 8.63
C ASN A 196 -0.35 -19.28 9.21
N ASP A 197 -1.17 -18.27 8.94
CA ASP A 197 -2.58 -18.23 9.36
C ASP A 197 -3.43 -19.21 8.54
N GLN A 198 -3.95 -20.24 9.20
CA GLN A 198 -4.78 -21.30 8.60
C GLN A 198 -6.14 -20.80 8.10
N SER A 199 -6.57 -19.61 8.49
CA SER A 199 -7.80 -18.96 7.97
C SER A 199 -7.57 -18.24 6.63
N VAL A 200 -6.31 -17.95 6.28
CA VAL A 200 -5.94 -17.29 5.03
C VAL A 200 -5.92 -18.30 3.88
N SER A 201 -6.61 -17.98 2.79
CA SER A 201 -6.59 -18.83 1.60
C SER A 201 -5.23 -18.77 0.89
N ARG A 202 -4.80 -19.88 0.28
CA ARG A 202 -3.56 -19.91 -0.52
C ARG A 202 -3.57 -18.85 -1.63
N ASP A 203 -4.74 -18.53 -2.19
CA ASP A 203 -4.88 -17.47 -3.20
C ASP A 203 -4.52 -16.10 -2.62
N ARG A 204 -5.00 -15.78 -1.41
CA ARG A 204 -4.62 -14.54 -0.70
C ARG A 204 -3.12 -14.53 -0.40
N VAL A 205 -2.51 -15.64 0.05
CA VAL A 205 -1.05 -15.73 0.29
C VAL A 205 -0.25 -15.37 -0.97
N GLU A 206 -0.50 -16.04 -2.11
CA GLU A 206 0.29 -15.78 -3.32
C GLU A 206 -0.03 -14.40 -3.94
N LEU A 207 -1.24 -13.86 -3.75
CA LEU A 207 -1.60 -12.50 -4.16
C LEU A 207 -0.95 -11.44 -3.27
N THR A 208 -0.81 -11.67 -1.96
CA THR A 208 -0.02 -10.80 -1.06
C THR A 208 1.45 -10.80 -1.46
N LEU A 209 2.00 -11.96 -1.84
CA LEU A 209 3.38 -12.06 -2.34
C LEU A 209 3.58 -11.25 -3.63
N LEU A 210 2.63 -11.34 -4.57
CA LEU A 210 2.61 -10.52 -5.79
C LEU A 210 2.50 -9.03 -5.47
N ARG A 211 1.55 -8.66 -4.60
CA ARG A 211 1.32 -7.30 -4.11
C ARG A 211 2.61 -6.67 -3.57
N MET A 212 3.31 -7.34 -2.67
CA MET A 212 4.58 -6.85 -2.10
C MET A 212 5.67 -6.64 -3.16
N MET A 213 5.69 -7.45 -4.22
CA MET A 213 6.63 -7.24 -5.33
C MET A 213 6.21 -6.14 -6.30
N ILE A 214 4.91 -5.83 -6.40
CA ILE A 214 4.41 -4.65 -7.13
C ILE A 214 4.76 -3.38 -6.35
N GLU A 215 4.60 -3.38 -5.01
CA GLU A 215 5.07 -2.31 -4.12
C GLU A 215 6.57 -2.07 -4.28
N ARG A 216 7.41 -3.11 -4.10
CA ARG A 216 8.88 -3.02 -4.23
C ARG A 216 9.36 -2.70 -5.65
N ALA A 217 8.56 -2.98 -6.67
CA ALA A 217 8.81 -2.55 -8.05
C ALA A 217 8.33 -1.11 -8.34
N GLN A 218 7.85 -0.39 -7.31
CA GLN A 218 7.66 1.05 -7.23
C GLN A 218 6.90 1.65 -8.43
N TYR A 219 5.63 1.24 -8.54
CA TYR A 219 4.66 1.89 -9.42
C TYR A 219 4.44 3.37 -9.07
N ALA A 220 4.69 3.78 -7.81
CA ALA A 220 4.40 5.12 -7.30
C ALA A 220 5.26 6.25 -7.92
N PHE A 221 6.57 6.05 -8.12
CA PHE A 221 7.47 7.13 -8.57
C PHE A 221 7.30 7.55 -10.04
N PHE A 222 6.58 6.75 -10.81
CA PHE A 222 6.19 7.04 -12.19
C PHE A 222 4.68 6.84 -12.39
N ALA A 223 3.85 7.07 -11.36
CA ALA A 223 2.42 6.77 -11.39
C ALA A 223 1.64 7.56 -12.47
N ASP A 224 2.19 8.68 -12.93
CA ASP A 224 1.72 9.48 -14.07
C ASP A 224 2.10 8.88 -15.45
N GLN A 225 3.09 7.99 -15.49
CA GLN A 225 3.70 7.44 -16.71
C GLN A 225 3.58 5.91 -16.83
N ARG A 226 3.31 5.20 -15.73
CA ARG A 226 3.24 3.73 -15.66
C ARG A 226 1.79 3.30 -15.46
N ALA A 227 1.21 2.69 -16.50
CA ALA A 227 -0.12 2.11 -16.41
C ALA A 227 -0.18 1.04 -15.30
N TYR A 228 -1.31 0.97 -14.59
CA TYR A 228 -1.60 -0.09 -13.63
C TYR A 228 -1.86 -1.44 -14.35
N VAL A 229 -0.83 -2.03 -14.94
CA VAL A 229 -0.93 -3.24 -15.76
C VAL A 229 -1.40 -4.48 -15.00
N HIS A 230 -1.42 -4.44 -13.67
CA HIS A 230 -1.92 -5.50 -12.80
C HIS A 230 -3.43 -5.45 -12.51
N CYS A 231 -4.18 -4.41 -12.92
CA CYS A 231 -5.58 -4.25 -12.50
C CYS A 231 -6.52 -5.42 -12.84
N PHE A 232 -6.19 -6.20 -13.86
CA PHE A 232 -6.98 -7.39 -14.23
C PHE A 232 -7.05 -8.43 -13.08
N VAL A 233 -6.11 -8.38 -12.13
CA VAL A 233 -6.09 -9.27 -10.96
C VAL A 233 -7.36 -9.12 -10.12
N PHE A 234 -7.87 -7.89 -9.95
CA PHE A 234 -9.09 -7.64 -9.17
C PHE A 234 -10.34 -8.26 -9.80
N SER A 235 -10.50 -8.15 -11.13
CA SER A 235 -11.66 -8.73 -11.82
C SER A 235 -11.56 -10.23 -12.05
N ARG A 236 -10.35 -10.81 -12.10
CA ARG A 236 -10.15 -12.27 -12.25
C ARG A 236 -10.18 -13.02 -10.91
N GLN A 237 -9.58 -12.47 -9.84
CA GLN A 237 -9.36 -13.18 -8.58
C GLN A 237 -10.25 -12.71 -7.42
N GLY A 238 -11.07 -11.67 -7.62
CA GLY A 238 -12.17 -11.29 -6.72
C GLY A 238 -11.74 -11.01 -5.27
N GLU A 239 -12.45 -11.59 -4.30
CA GLU A 239 -12.21 -11.41 -2.85
C GLU A 239 -10.73 -11.54 -2.49
N ALA A 240 -10.05 -12.59 -2.96
CA ALA A 240 -8.66 -12.85 -2.60
C ALA A 240 -7.70 -11.74 -3.10
N ALA A 241 -8.03 -11.05 -4.20
CA ALA A 241 -7.29 -9.89 -4.65
C ALA A 241 -7.63 -8.64 -3.83
N TYR A 242 -8.89 -8.43 -3.48
CA TYR A 242 -9.27 -7.32 -2.61
C TYR A 242 -8.59 -7.45 -1.22
N ASP A 243 -8.68 -8.63 -0.59
CA ASP A 243 -8.09 -8.91 0.72
C ASP A 243 -6.55 -8.91 0.75
N ALA A 244 -5.91 -9.09 -0.41
CA ALA A 244 -4.45 -9.04 -0.56
C ALA A 244 -3.92 -7.65 -0.92
N PHE A 245 -4.76 -6.78 -1.51
CA PHE A 245 -4.38 -5.44 -1.96
C PHE A 245 -5.02 -4.31 -1.13
N GLY A 246 -5.65 -4.60 0.01
CA GLY A 246 -6.11 -3.57 0.96
C GLY A 246 -4.97 -2.92 1.75
N SER A 247 -5.31 -2.46 2.95
CA SER A 247 -4.31 -2.18 3.99
C SER A 247 -3.57 -3.46 4.40
N LEU A 248 -2.30 -3.30 4.77
CA LEU A 248 -1.38 -4.40 5.03
C LEU A 248 -0.41 -4.11 6.19
N TYR A 249 0.00 -2.86 6.36
CA TYR A 249 1.08 -2.49 7.28
C TYR A 249 0.64 -1.71 8.53
N GLY A 250 -0.57 -1.13 8.52
CA GLY A 250 -1.04 -0.26 9.60
C GLY A 250 -0.25 1.05 9.73
N SER A 251 0.33 1.57 8.64
CA SER A 251 1.31 2.66 8.69
C SER A 251 1.38 3.47 7.39
N THR A 252 2.26 4.48 7.33
CA THR A 252 2.55 5.27 6.12
C THR A 252 2.87 4.41 4.90
N ARG A 253 3.37 3.18 5.08
CA ARG A 253 3.62 2.22 3.99
C ARG A 253 2.38 1.90 3.16
N ASP A 254 1.19 1.92 3.76
CA ASP A 254 -0.09 1.70 3.07
C ASP A 254 -0.42 2.80 2.04
N THR A 255 0.27 3.96 2.09
CA THR A 255 0.21 4.99 1.03
C THR A 255 0.74 4.46 -0.32
N PHE A 256 1.66 3.49 -0.29
CA PHE A 256 2.27 2.91 -1.49
C PHE A 256 1.52 1.67 -2.00
N ALA A 257 0.35 1.35 -1.41
CA ALA A 257 -0.52 0.29 -1.85
C ALA A 257 -0.84 0.42 -3.37
N PRO A 258 -0.42 -0.52 -4.24
CA PRO A 258 -0.78 -0.55 -5.67
C PRO A 258 -2.26 -0.92 -5.88
N ILE A 259 -3.16 -0.11 -5.33
CA ILE A 259 -4.58 -0.15 -5.59
C ILE A 259 -4.80 0.63 -6.88
N CYS A 260 -5.49 0.01 -7.83
CA CYS A 260 -5.84 0.67 -9.08
C CYS A 260 -6.80 1.84 -8.85
N ALA A 261 -6.70 2.87 -9.70
CA ALA A 261 -7.73 3.91 -9.74
C ALA A 261 -9.12 3.30 -10.01
N PRO A 262 -10.19 3.80 -9.36
CA PRO A 262 -11.56 3.43 -9.70
C PRO A 262 -11.83 3.62 -11.20
N GLN A 263 -12.56 2.69 -11.81
CA GLN A 263 -12.79 2.69 -13.25
C GLN A 263 -13.97 3.59 -13.63
N GLY A 264 -13.77 4.48 -14.60
CA GLY A 264 -14.77 5.47 -15.01
C GLY A 264 -14.90 6.61 -13.99
N ASN A 265 -15.97 7.38 -14.08
CA ASN A 265 -16.11 8.66 -13.39
C ASN A 265 -17.08 8.66 -12.19
N LEU A 266 -17.44 7.48 -11.64
CA LEU A 266 -18.50 7.34 -10.61
C LEU A 266 -18.37 8.37 -9.47
N PHE A 267 -17.22 8.36 -8.79
CA PHE A 267 -16.95 9.23 -7.63
C PHE A 267 -16.65 10.69 -8.01
N GLU A 268 -16.47 10.98 -9.30
CA GLU A 268 -16.23 12.34 -9.81
C GLU A 268 -17.53 13.11 -10.07
N GLN A 269 -18.68 12.43 -10.05
CA GLN A 269 -19.99 13.04 -10.27
C GLN A 269 -20.38 14.00 -9.14
N GLY A 270 -21.21 15.00 -9.47
CA GLY A 270 -21.67 16.04 -8.53
C GLY A 270 -22.22 15.48 -7.21
N PRO A 271 -23.13 14.49 -7.20
CA PRO A 271 -23.67 13.91 -5.98
C PRO A 271 -22.62 13.25 -5.08
N TRP A 272 -21.64 12.55 -5.65
CA TRP A 272 -20.52 11.96 -4.89
C TRP A 272 -19.57 13.02 -4.33
N LYS A 273 -19.26 14.06 -5.11
CA LYS A 273 -18.49 15.22 -4.62
C LYS A 273 -19.21 15.94 -3.47
N GLN A 274 -20.54 16.10 -3.56
CA GLN A 274 -21.35 16.69 -2.49
C GLN A 274 -21.32 15.82 -1.22
N LEU A 275 -21.54 14.50 -1.35
CA LEU A 275 -21.45 13.57 -0.22
C LEU A 275 -20.06 13.58 0.42
N SER A 276 -18.99 13.50 -0.38
CA SER A 276 -17.60 13.61 0.12
C SER A 276 -17.38 14.90 0.90
N SER A 277 -17.71 16.04 0.30
CA SER A 277 -17.45 17.37 0.91
C SER A 277 -18.15 17.60 2.25
N SER A 278 -19.24 16.85 2.53
CA SER A 278 -19.95 16.92 3.81
C SER A 278 -19.21 16.25 4.98
N PHE A 279 -18.22 15.40 4.70
CA PHE A 279 -17.38 14.73 5.68
C PHE A 279 -16.02 15.43 5.89
N ASP A 280 -15.58 16.29 4.96
CA ASP A 280 -14.20 16.83 4.90
C ASP A 280 -13.70 17.43 6.22
N ALA A 281 -14.52 18.18 6.96
CA ALA A 281 -14.08 18.82 8.21
C ALA A 281 -13.86 17.79 9.33
N ALA A 282 -14.79 16.84 9.50
CA ALA A 282 -14.69 15.77 10.49
C ALA A 282 -13.52 14.82 10.17
N LEU A 283 -13.36 14.47 8.89
CA LEU A 283 -12.22 13.69 8.41
C LEU A 283 -10.90 14.42 8.63
N SER A 284 -10.82 15.72 8.32
CA SER A 284 -9.60 16.51 8.55
C SER A 284 -9.18 16.53 10.03
N THR A 285 -10.14 16.67 10.95
CA THR A 285 -9.88 16.59 12.40
C THR A 285 -9.43 15.18 12.81
N ALA A 286 -10.16 14.14 12.42
CA ALA A 286 -9.83 12.74 12.71
C ALA A 286 -8.44 12.35 12.16
N SER A 287 -8.13 12.72 10.92
CA SER A 287 -6.86 12.48 10.25
C SER A 287 -5.67 13.19 10.90
N GLY A 288 -5.89 14.27 11.64
CA GLY A 288 -4.87 14.94 12.44
C GLY A 288 -4.49 14.13 13.69
N ASN A 289 -5.45 13.42 14.29
CA ASN A 289 -5.27 12.64 15.50
C ASN A 289 -4.79 11.20 15.22
N ALA A 290 -5.17 10.64 14.07
CA ALA A 290 -4.93 9.25 13.66
C ALA A 290 -3.47 8.88 13.32
N GLY A 291 -2.50 9.79 13.48
CA GLY A 291 -1.07 9.52 13.24
C GLY A 291 -0.79 8.87 11.87
N THR A 292 -0.09 7.72 11.88
CA THR A 292 0.22 6.93 10.68
C THR A 292 -0.80 5.84 10.35
N ILE A 293 -1.69 5.44 11.28
CA ILE A 293 -2.67 4.37 11.01
C ILE A 293 -3.73 4.80 9.98
N ARG A 294 -3.98 6.10 9.84
CA ARG A 294 -4.87 6.68 8.81
C ARG A 294 -4.58 6.21 7.39
N PHE A 295 -3.33 5.90 7.06
CA PHE A 295 -2.94 5.49 5.72
C PHE A 295 -3.47 4.08 5.37
N ALA A 296 -3.65 3.21 6.37
CA ALA A 296 -4.38 1.95 6.21
C ALA A 296 -5.85 2.19 5.87
N SER A 297 -6.55 3.02 6.65
CA SER A 297 -7.94 3.40 6.38
C SER A 297 -8.10 4.02 4.99
N TYR A 298 -7.16 4.86 4.57
CA TYR A 298 -7.16 5.43 3.22
C TYR A 298 -6.99 4.36 2.15
N ALA A 299 -6.07 3.40 2.31
CA ALA A 299 -5.93 2.28 1.38
C ALA A 299 -7.25 1.49 1.26
N ASP A 300 -7.91 1.18 2.37
CA ASP A 300 -9.19 0.46 2.36
C ASP A 300 -10.33 1.25 1.71
N TRP A 301 -10.34 2.59 1.82
CA TRP A 301 -11.28 3.44 1.10
C TRP A 301 -11.03 3.45 -0.42
N HIS A 302 -9.76 3.47 -0.86
CA HIS A 302 -9.41 3.37 -2.28
C HIS A 302 -9.77 1.98 -2.83
N LEU A 303 -9.52 0.91 -2.05
CA LEU A 303 -9.88 -0.46 -2.41
C LEU A 303 -11.40 -0.61 -2.56
N MET A 304 -12.18 -0.06 -1.63
CA MET A 304 -13.64 -0.05 -1.68
C MET A 304 -14.15 0.67 -2.95
N ALA A 305 -13.58 1.83 -3.27
CA ALA A 305 -13.93 2.59 -4.47
C ALA A 305 -13.57 1.84 -5.78
N LEU A 306 -12.41 1.19 -5.82
CA LEU A 306 -12.01 0.31 -6.91
C LEU A 306 -13.00 -0.86 -7.04
N ARG A 307 -13.33 -1.53 -5.93
CA ARG A 307 -14.27 -2.66 -5.90
C ARG A 307 -15.66 -2.27 -6.38
N ALA A 308 -16.18 -1.12 -5.96
CA ALA A 308 -17.46 -0.56 -6.41
C ALA A 308 -17.50 -0.30 -7.94
N THR A 309 -16.36 -0.03 -8.56
CA THR A 309 -16.26 0.26 -10.00
C THR A 309 -15.77 -0.92 -10.85
N VAL A 310 -15.22 -1.98 -10.26
CA VAL A 310 -14.74 -3.19 -10.97
C VAL A 310 -15.67 -4.39 -10.75
N SER A 311 -16.05 -4.65 -9.50
CA SER A 311 -16.86 -5.81 -9.09
C SER A 311 -18.17 -5.40 -8.36
N PRO A 312 -19.02 -4.53 -8.95
CA PRO A 312 -20.21 -4.01 -8.28
C PRO A 312 -21.25 -5.08 -7.88
N ARG A 313 -21.21 -6.27 -8.51
CA ARG A 313 -22.08 -7.40 -8.14
C ARG A 313 -21.76 -7.97 -6.75
N ASP A 314 -20.58 -7.71 -6.20
CA ASP A 314 -20.22 -8.12 -4.84
C ASP A 314 -21.11 -7.45 -3.78
N PHE A 315 -21.57 -6.23 -4.05
CA PHE A 315 -22.48 -5.44 -3.22
C PHE A 315 -23.96 -5.88 -3.35
N LEU A 316 -24.24 -6.96 -4.08
CA LEU A 316 -25.55 -7.63 -4.11
C LEU A 316 -25.68 -8.71 -3.03
N LYS A 317 -24.57 -9.09 -2.39
CA LYS A 317 -24.60 -9.96 -1.20
C LYS A 317 -25.44 -9.27 -0.12
N ALA A 318 -26.28 -10.03 0.58
CA ALA A 318 -27.07 -9.47 1.66
C ALA A 318 -26.12 -8.87 2.72
N PRO A 319 -26.39 -7.65 3.24
CA PRO A 319 -25.63 -7.12 4.36
C PRO A 319 -25.73 -8.10 5.53
N ALA A 320 -24.67 -8.17 6.35
CA ALA A 320 -24.70 -8.99 7.56
C ALA A 320 -25.92 -8.65 8.41
N ALA A 321 -26.47 -9.62 9.16
CA ALA A 321 -27.73 -9.45 9.91
C ALA A 321 -27.69 -8.39 11.05
N LYS A 322 -26.56 -7.70 11.21
CA LYS A 322 -26.32 -6.54 12.09
C LYS A 322 -25.50 -5.45 11.38
N ALA A 323 -25.65 -5.29 10.07
CA ALA A 323 -24.93 -4.25 9.35
C ALA A 323 -25.37 -2.87 9.86
N ASP A 324 -24.38 -2.06 10.21
CA ASP A 324 -24.61 -0.78 10.83
C ASP A 324 -25.29 0.22 9.87
N ASP A 325 -26.15 1.10 10.41
CA ASP A 325 -26.85 2.13 9.65
C ASP A 325 -26.10 3.47 9.75
N PRO A 326 -25.25 3.80 8.76
CA PRO A 326 -24.47 5.03 8.81
C PRO A 326 -25.34 6.30 8.77
N GLU A 327 -26.56 6.25 8.24
CA GLU A 327 -27.45 7.42 8.30
C GLU A 327 -27.95 7.65 9.73
N GLN A 328 -28.22 6.57 10.46
CA GLN A 328 -28.63 6.67 11.86
C GLN A 328 -27.49 7.17 12.74
N ASN A 329 -26.27 6.67 12.53
CA ASN A 329 -25.08 7.17 13.23
C ASN A 329 -24.86 8.68 13.01
N VAL A 330 -25.13 9.20 11.80
CA VAL A 330 -25.05 10.66 11.52
C VAL A 330 -26.13 11.46 12.24
N ARG A 331 -27.35 10.90 12.40
CA ARG A 331 -28.45 11.51 13.15
C ARG A 331 -28.16 11.55 14.65
N ASP A 332 -27.62 10.46 15.19
CA ASP A 332 -27.35 10.27 16.62
C ASP A 332 -26.04 10.93 17.08
N TRP A 333 -25.21 11.41 16.16
CA TRP A 333 -24.00 12.17 16.47
C TRP A 333 -24.32 13.44 17.30
N THR A 334 -23.67 13.57 18.46
CA THR A 334 -23.91 14.68 19.40
C THR A 334 -22.79 15.72 19.43
N ASP A 335 -21.57 15.36 19.04
CA ASP A 335 -20.42 16.28 19.07
C ASP A 335 -20.39 17.21 17.84
N ASP A 336 -21.05 18.36 17.98
CA ASP A 336 -21.02 19.44 16.99
C ASP A 336 -19.65 20.13 16.85
N LYS A 337 -18.67 19.85 17.73
CA LYS A 337 -17.30 20.40 17.63
C LYS A 337 -16.46 19.61 16.62
N SER A 338 -16.53 18.28 16.63
CA SER A 338 -15.88 17.44 15.61
C SER A 338 -16.65 17.43 14.29
N TRP A 339 -17.98 17.45 14.32
CA TRP A 339 -18.79 17.47 13.09
C TRP A 339 -20.04 18.36 13.19
N PRO A 340 -19.97 19.61 12.69
CA PRO A 340 -21.07 20.56 12.76
C PRO A 340 -22.40 20.02 12.20
N LYS A 341 -23.48 20.14 12.97
CA LYS A 341 -24.86 19.78 12.58
C LYS A 341 -25.26 20.14 11.15
N LYS A 342 -24.84 21.31 10.64
CA LYS A 342 -25.12 21.74 9.26
C LYS A 342 -24.50 20.80 8.22
N GLN A 343 -23.26 20.34 8.45
CA GLN A 343 -22.58 19.39 7.57
C GLN A 343 -23.20 18.00 7.68
N ARG A 344 -23.61 17.56 8.88
CA ARG A 344 -24.36 16.31 9.07
C ARG A 344 -25.70 16.31 8.34
N GLN A 345 -26.41 17.44 8.34
CA GLN A 345 -27.61 17.63 7.52
C GLN A 345 -27.31 17.62 6.00
N GLN A 346 -26.18 18.18 5.58
CA GLN A 346 -25.73 18.10 4.17
C GLN A 346 -25.35 16.67 3.76
N ALA A 347 -24.72 15.90 4.66
CA ALA A 347 -24.39 14.49 4.44
C ALA A 347 -25.66 13.66 4.22
N LEU A 348 -26.62 13.74 5.15
CA LEU A 348 -27.92 13.07 5.04
C LEU A 348 -28.67 13.45 3.74
N ALA A 349 -28.64 14.73 3.35
CA ALA A 349 -29.26 15.20 2.11
C ALA A 349 -28.55 14.72 0.83
N ALA A 350 -27.27 14.35 0.90
CA ALA A 350 -26.48 13.89 -0.24
C ALA A 350 -26.53 12.36 -0.47
N VAL A 351 -26.99 11.58 0.51
CA VAL A 351 -27.03 10.10 0.44
C VAL A 351 -27.86 9.60 -0.75
N GLU A 352 -29.12 10.04 -0.85
CA GLU A 352 -30.02 9.55 -1.90
C GLU A 352 -29.61 10.04 -3.31
N PRO A 353 -29.19 11.30 -3.53
CA PRO A 353 -28.54 11.71 -4.77
C PRO A 353 -27.33 10.84 -5.17
N ALA A 354 -26.47 10.45 -4.22
CA ALA A 354 -25.33 9.57 -4.48
C ALA A 354 -25.77 8.15 -4.85
N ARG A 355 -26.81 7.60 -4.18
CA ARG A 355 -27.42 6.30 -4.54
C ARG A 355 -28.01 6.32 -5.95
N GLN A 356 -28.73 7.37 -6.33
CA GLN A 356 -29.34 7.50 -7.65
C GLN A 356 -28.27 7.60 -8.75
N ALA A 357 -27.28 8.47 -8.57
CA ALA A 357 -26.14 8.59 -9.48
C ALA A 357 -25.41 7.25 -9.66
N THR A 358 -25.17 6.53 -8.56
CA THR A 358 -24.53 5.21 -8.58
C THR A 358 -25.39 4.18 -9.31
N SER A 359 -26.69 4.12 -9.05
CA SER A 359 -27.60 3.16 -9.72
C SER A 359 -27.68 3.40 -11.23
N ILE A 360 -27.73 4.66 -11.67
CA ILE A 360 -27.71 5.02 -13.11
C ILE A 360 -26.38 4.61 -13.74
N TRP A 361 -25.26 4.93 -13.09
CA TRP A 361 -23.92 4.60 -13.55
C TRP A 361 -23.70 3.08 -13.65
N LEU A 362 -24.16 2.31 -12.67
CA LEU A 362 -24.07 0.84 -12.67
C LEU A 362 -24.90 0.17 -13.77
N GLN A 363 -26.04 0.74 -14.15
CA GLN A 363 -26.81 0.27 -15.31
C GLN A 363 -26.05 0.54 -16.60
N HIS A 364 -25.58 1.78 -16.80
CA HIS A 364 -24.92 2.21 -18.04
C HIS A 364 -23.54 1.58 -18.25
N GLU A 365 -22.66 1.69 -17.26
CA GLU A 365 -21.24 1.32 -17.36
C GLU A 365 -20.96 -0.14 -17.02
N ARG A 366 -21.87 -0.81 -16.29
CA ARG A 366 -21.64 -2.16 -15.75
C ARG A 366 -22.73 -3.18 -16.08
N GLY A 367 -23.79 -2.76 -16.77
CA GLY A 367 -24.85 -3.66 -17.24
C GLY A 367 -25.56 -4.42 -16.13
N LEU A 368 -25.72 -3.80 -14.95
CA LEU A 368 -26.63 -4.32 -13.91
C LEU A 368 -28.07 -4.01 -14.32
N SER A 369 -29.01 -4.87 -13.96
CA SER A 369 -30.44 -4.55 -14.05
C SER A 369 -30.79 -3.40 -13.08
N ALA A 370 -31.89 -2.69 -13.30
CA ALA A 370 -32.31 -1.58 -12.44
C ALA A 370 -32.45 -1.99 -10.95
N GLY A 371 -32.92 -3.21 -10.67
CA GLY A 371 -33.04 -3.74 -9.31
C GLY A 371 -31.69 -4.04 -8.66
N GLU A 372 -30.80 -4.74 -9.37
CA GLU A 372 -29.43 -4.99 -8.91
C GLU A 372 -28.68 -3.67 -8.69
N ALA A 373 -28.75 -2.75 -9.64
CA ALA A 373 -28.07 -1.46 -9.57
C ALA A 373 -28.54 -0.62 -8.38
N GLN A 374 -29.85 -0.62 -8.09
CA GLN A 374 -30.38 0.06 -6.89
C GLN A 374 -29.90 -0.62 -5.59
N GLN A 375 -29.83 -1.96 -5.56
CA GLN A 375 -29.33 -2.68 -4.39
C GLN A 375 -27.84 -2.42 -4.14
N ALA A 376 -27.01 -2.62 -5.17
CA ALA A 376 -25.57 -2.37 -5.10
C ALA A 376 -25.28 -0.90 -4.77
N ALA A 377 -26.00 0.06 -5.36
CA ALA A 377 -25.85 1.48 -5.04
C ALA A 377 -26.14 1.81 -3.58
N ARG A 378 -27.18 1.20 -2.97
CA ARG A 378 -27.45 1.37 -1.53
C ARG A 378 -26.29 0.87 -0.68
N GLU A 379 -25.78 -0.32 -0.97
CA GLU A 379 -24.72 -0.96 -0.18
C GLU A 379 -23.34 -0.31 -0.40
N ILE A 380 -23.01 0.14 -1.62
CA ILE A 380 -21.82 0.96 -1.91
C ILE A 380 -21.85 2.25 -1.09
N VAL A 381 -22.95 3.01 -1.13
CA VAL A 381 -23.06 4.26 -0.33
C VAL A 381 -23.02 3.95 1.17
N ARG A 382 -23.66 2.86 1.62
CA ARG A 382 -23.62 2.43 3.03
C ARG A 382 -22.20 2.15 3.50
N GLN A 383 -21.46 1.27 2.81
CA GLN A 383 -20.07 0.94 3.18
C GLN A 383 -19.14 2.16 3.10
N TRP A 384 -19.29 3.00 2.08
CA TRP A 384 -18.50 4.23 1.93
C TRP A 384 -18.70 5.16 3.14
N MET A 385 -19.94 5.28 3.65
CA MET A 385 -20.23 6.09 4.83
C MET A 385 -19.73 5.43 6.10
N SER A 386 -20.00 4.14 6.33
CA SER A 386 -19.54 3.40 7.52
C SER A 386 -18.02 3.54 7.70
N GLN A 387 -17.22 3.20 6.68
CA GLN A 387 -15.75 3.28 6.75
C GLN A 387 -15.20 4.68 7.12
N ARG A 388 -15.98 5.75 6.89
CA ARG A 388 -15.62 7.13 7.27
C ARG A 388 -16.11 7.47 8.67
N LEU A 389 -17.30 7.02 9.04
CA LEU A 389 -17.85 7.21 10.38
C LEU A 389 -17.04 6.45 11.42
N ASP A 390 -16.66 5.21 11.14
CA ASP A 390 -15.81 4.39 12.00
C ASP A 390 -14.49 5.12 12.27
N PHE A 391 -13.80 5.54 11.20
CA PHE A 391 -12.56 6.32 11.27
C PHE A 391 -12.70 7.64 12.04
N ILE A 392 -13.80 8.40 11.83
CA ILE A 392 -14.04 9.64 12.57
C ILE A 392 -14.30 9.32 14.05
N SER A 393 -15.10 8.29 14.36
CA SER A 393 -15.43 7.90 15.73
C SER A 393 -14.19 7.47 16.51
N GLU A 394 -13.33 6.63 15.93
CA GLU A 394 -12.08 6.16 16.54
C GLU A 394 -11.07 7.29 16.81
N ASN A 395 -11.11 8.37 16.02
CA ASN A 395 -10.05 9.39 16.02
C ASN A 395 -10.54 10.81 16.37
N SER A 396 -11.83 11.02 16.69
CA SER A 396 -12.38 12.33 17.09
C SER A 396 -12.12 12.69 18.55
N GLY A 397 -11.69 11.73 19.37
CA GLY A 397 -11.47 11.92 20.81
C GLY A 397 -12.76 11.92 21.65
N ALA A 398 -13.90 11.57 21.04
CA ALA A 398 -15.17 11.38 21.73
C ALA A 398 -15.29 9.93 22.24
N GLY A 399 -14.69 9.66 23.40
CA GLY A 399 -14.88 8.44 24.20
C GLY A 399 -15.61 8.74 25.51
#